data_AF-A0A2V4H2J7-F1
#
_entry.id   AF-A0A2V4H2J7-F1
#
_cell.length_a   1.000
_cell.length_b   1.000
_cell.length_c   1.000
_cell.angle_alpha   90.00
_cell.angle_beta   90.00
_cell.angle_gamma   90.00
#
_symmetry.space_group_name_H-M   'P 1'
#
loop_
_entity.id
_entity.type
_entity.pdbx_description
1 polymer ?
#
loop_
_entity_poly.entity_id
_entity_poly.type
_entity_poly.pdbx_seq_one_letter_code
_entity_poly.pdbx_strand_id
1 'polypeptide(L)' 'MKSIQRMIMEKKRSYGKVIAGIVLLIISIPVFLDYQMFPTINSQIGPHQIGSWLALLFSFVGFVILIMGMGELDI' A
#
# COMPACT_ATOMS: atom_id res chain seq x y z
N MET A 1 -22.47 -12.38 -25.25
CA MET A 1 -22.57 -12.56 -23.78
C MET A 1 -21.23 -12.66 -23.05
N LYS A 2 -20.20 -13.33 -23.60
CA LYS A 2 -18.89 -13.48 -22.91
C LYS A 2 -18.11 -12.17 -22.69
N SER A 3 -18.26 -11.14 -23.55
CA SER A 3 -17.50 -9.88 -23.42
C SER A 3 -17.94 -9.01 -22.25
N ILE A 4 -19.25 -8.87 -22.03
CA ILE A 4 -19.81 -8.05 -20.93
C ILE A 4 -19.43 -8.65 -19.57
N GLN A 5 -19.50 -9.98 -19.42
CA GLN A 5 -19.06 -10.65 -18.20
C GLN A 5 -17.57 -10.45 -17.92
N ARG A 6 -16.73 -10.48 -18.96
CA ARG A 6 -15.30 -10.21 -18.84
C ARG A 6 -15.01 -8.78 -18.40
N MET A 7 -15.70 -7.81 -19.00
CA MET A 7 -15.56 -6.39 -18.65
C MET A 7 -15.95 -6.12 -17.19
N ILE A 8 -17.06 -6.71 -16.71
CA ILE A 8 -17.48 -6.58 -15.31
C ILE A 8 -16.44 -7.22 -14.37
N MET A 9 -15.87 -8.36 -14.75
CA MET A 9 -14.85 -9.05 -13.95
C MET A 9 -13.56 -8.23 -13.87
N GLU A 10 -13.11 -7.66 -15.00
CA GLU A 10 -11.94 -6.77 -15.05
C GLU A 10 -12.15 -5.53 -14.18
N LYS A 11 -13.32 -4.89 -14.27
CA LYS A 11 -13.65 -3.73 -13.45
C LYS A 11 -13.64 -4.04 -11.95
N LYS A 12 -14.21 -5.19 -11.54
CA LYS A 12 -14.16 -5.66 -10.14
C LYS A 12 -12.72 -5.90 -9.67
N ARG A 13 -11.86 -6.43 -10.54
CA ARG A 13 -10.43 -6.64 -10.24
C ARG A 13 -9.72 -5.30 -10.01
N SER A 14 -9.98 -4.30 -10.85
CA SER A 14 -9.41 -2.95 -10.71
C SER A 14 -9.86 -2.29 -9.40
N TYR A 15 -11.14 -2.39 -9.05
CA TYR A 15 -11.63 -1.97 -7.73
C TYR A 15 -10.93 -2.68 -6.57
N GLY A 16 -10.73 -4.00 -6.69
CA GLY A 16 -9.99 -4.78 -5.70
C GLY A 16 -8.56 -4.27 -5.49
N LYS A 17 -7.87 -3.88 -6.58
CA LYS A 17 -6.53 -3.26 -6.50
C LYS A 17 -6.58 -1.93 -5.77
N VAL A 18 -7.51 -1.04 -6.10
CA VAL A 18 -7.66 0.25 -5.41
C VAL A 18 -7.86 0.05 -3.91
N ILE A 19 -8.77 -0.85 -3.53
CA ILE A 19 -9.04 -1.16 -2.12
C ILE A 19 -7.79 -1.73 -1.44
N ALA A 20 -7.10 -2.68 -2.07
CA ALA A 20 -5.88 -3.27 -1.51
C ALA A 20 -4.79 -2.21 -1.31
N GLY A 21 -4.60 -1.31 -2.28
CA GLY A 21 -3.67 -0.19 -2.18
C GLY A 21 -3.98 0.72 -0.99
N ILE A 22 -5.24 1.12 -0.82
CA ILE A 22 -5.69 1.94 0.32
C ILE A 22 -5.44 1.23 1.65
N VAL A 23 -5.78 -0.05 1.77
CA VAL A 23 -5.60 -0.81 3.01
C VAL A 23 -4.12 -0.91 3.39
N LEU A 24 -3.24 -1.20 2.43
CA LEU A 24 -1.80 -1.25 2.67
C LEU A 24 -1.24 0.12 3.12
N LEU A 25 -1.72 1.21 2.53
CA LEU A 25 -1.35 2.56 2.93
C LEU A 25 -1.80 2.85 4.36
N ILE A 26 -3.03 2.50 4.74
CA ILE A 26 -3.54 2.69 6.11
C ILE A 26 -2.68 1.90 7.12
N ILE A 27 -2.32 0.66 6.82
CA ILE A 27 -1.48 -0.18 7.68
C ILE A 27 -0.08 0.43 7.89
N SER A 28 0.42 1.21 6.92
CA SER A 28 1.72 1.88 7.06
C SER A 28 1.71 3.07 8.04
N ILE A 29 0.55 3.71 8.27
CA ILE A 29 0.45 4.95 9.06
C ILE A 29 0.90 4.78 10.52
N PRO A 30 0.44 3.77 11.29
CA PRO A 30 0.81 3.62 12.70
C PRO A 30 2.32 3.57 12.91
N VAL A 31 3.04 2.94 11.99
CA VAL A 31 4.50 2.82 12.09
C VAL A 31 5.20 4.17 11.89
N PHE A 32 4.70 5.03 10.99
CA PHE A 32 5.24 6.37 10.84
C PHE A 32 4.97 7.25 12.07
N LEU A 33 3.83 7.07 12.73
CA LEU A 33 3.49 7.81 13.94
C LEU A 33 4.32 7.38 15.15
N ASP A 34 4.71 6.11 15.21
CA ASP A 34 5.53 5.56 16.30
C ASP A 34 7.03 5.77 16.09
N TYR A 35 7.44 6.29 14.92
CA TYR A 35 8.84 6.50 14.61
C TYR A 35 9.37 7.80 15.21
N GLN A 36 10.39 7.70 16.06
CA GLN A 36 11.21 8.85 16.42
C GLN A 36 12.02 9.29 15.21
N MET A 37 11.59 10.37 14.55
CA MET A 37 12.25 10.97 13.38
C MET A 37 13.68 11.49 13.66
N PHE A 38 14.09 11.56 14.92
CA PHE A 38 15.40 12.07 15.33
C PHE A 38 16.32 10.92 15.79
N PRO A 39 17.55 10.83 15.26
CA PRO A 39 18.49 9.79 15.65
C PRO A 39 18.91 9.97 17.10
N THR A 40 18.82 8.90 17.88
CA THR A 40 19.44 8.82 19.20
C THR A 40 20.87 8.28 19.05
N ILE A 41 21.78 8.69 19.93
CA ILE A 41 23.24 8.41 19.84
C ILE A 41 23.54 6.90 19.85
N ASN A 42 22.61 6.07 20.33
CA ASN A 42 22.70 4.62 20.31
C ASN A 42 21.81 4.03 19.21
N SER A 43 22.35 3.84 18.01
CA SER A 43 21.65 3.14 16.92
C SER A 43 21.66 1.62 17.15
N GLN A 44 20.92 1.15 18.15
CA GLN A 44 20.64 -0.27 18.27
C GLN A 44 19.62 -0.66 17.19
N ILE A 45 19.92 -1.68 16.40
CA ILE A 45 18.97 -2.29 15.47
C ILE A 45 17.86 -2.92 16.31
N GLY A 46 16.82 -2.15 16.59
CA GLY A 46 15.69 -2.54 17.42
C GLY A 46 14.41 -2.77 16.60
N PRO A 47 13.33 -3.26 17.25
CA PRO A 47 12.04 -3.51 16.60
C PRO A 47 11.48 -2.31 15.82
N HIS A 48 11.79 -1.09 16.29
CA HIS A 48 11.40 0.16 15.64
C HIS A 48 11.98 0.32 14.23
N GLN A 49 13.22 -0.14 13.97
CA GLN A 49 13.80 -0.08 12.63
C GLN A 49 13.04 -1.02 11.69
N ILE A 50 12.87 -2.29 12.08
CA ILE A 50 12.14 -3.29 11.28
C ILE A 50 10.73 -2.81 10.94
N GLY A 51 10.03 -2.21 11.92
CA GLY A 51 8.75 -1.55 11.69
C GLY A 51 8.83 -0.57 10.52
N SER A 52 9.76 0.37 10.54
CA SER A 52 9.90 1.39 9.50
C SER A 52 10.23 0.86 8.11
N TRP A 53 11.04 -0.20 8.02
CA TRP A 53 11.26 -0.88 6.74
C TRP A 53 9.97 -1.52 6.21
N LEU A 54 9.16 -2.13 7.09
CA LEU A 54 7.86 -2.69 6.72
C LEU A 54 6.87 -1.59 6.30
N ALA A 55 6.83 -0.45 6.99
CA ALA A 55 5.95 0.65 6.62
C ALA A 55 6.35 1.32 5.31
N LEU A 56 7.65 1.48 5.07
CA LEU A 56 8.14 1.96 3.78
C LEU A 56 7.79 0.98 2.66
N LEU A 57 7.93 -0.33 2.90
CA LEU A 57 7.52 -1.36 1.95
C LEU A 57 6.02 -1.32 1.67
N PHE A 58 5.18 -1.31 2.71
CA PHE A 58 3.72 -1.31 2.55
C PHE A 58 3.19 -0.02 1.93
N SER A 59 3.79 1.13 2.27
CA SER A 59 3.42 2.40 1.65
C SER A 59 3.79 2.44 0.18
N PHE A 60 4.99 1.99 -0.18
CA PHE A 60 5.43 1.90 -1.57
C PHE A 60 4.56 0.93 -2.39
N VAL A 61 4.38 -0.30 -1.91
CA VAL A 61 3.57 -1.32 -2.59
C VAL A 61 2.10 -0.88 -2.67
N GLY A 62 1.56 -0.34 -1.59
CA GLY A 62 0.19 0.18 -1.54
C GLY A 62 -0.04 1.29 -2.55
N PHE A 63 0.89 2.22 -2.68
CA PHE A 63 0.84 3.31 -3.65
C PHE A 63 0.91 2.81 -5.09
N VAL A 64 1.81 1.87 -5.41
CA VAL A 64 1.93 1.29 -6.76
C VAL A 64 0.64 0.56 -7.15
N ILE A 65 0.10 -0.27 -6.27
CA ILE A 65 -1.14 -1.00 -6.51
C ILE A 65 -2.32 -0.03 -6.70
N LEU A 66 -2.37 1.05 -5.92
CA LEU A 66 -3.38 2.10 -6.05
C LEU A 66 -3.33 2.75 -7.44
N ILE A 67 -2.15 3.20 -7.88
CA ILE A 67 -1.98 3.82 -9.21
C ILE A 67 -2.38 2.84 -10.32
N MET A 68 -1.95 1.58 -10.23
CA MET A 68 -2.33 0.57 -11.22
C MET A 68 -3.85 0.34 -11.24
N GLY A 69 -4.48 0.26 -10.08
CA GLY A 69 -5.93 0.09 -9.97
C GLY A 69 -6.71 1.28 -10.51
N MET A 70 -6.25 2.51 -10.24
CA MET A 70 -6.85 3.73 -10.77
C MET A 70 -6.68 3.84 -12.29
N GLY A 71 -5.48 3.53 -12.81
CA GLY A 71 -5.23 3.51 -14.26
C GLY A 71 -6.11 2.50 -14.99
N GLU A 72 -6.35 1.32 -14.40
CA GLU A 72 -7.27 0.31 -14.96
C GLU A 72 -8.76 0.65 -14.79
N LEU A 73 -9.12 1.68 -14.03
CA LEU A 73 -10.51 2.15 -13.90
C LEU A 73 -10.81 3.35 -14.80
N ASP A 74 -9.79 4.13 -15.16
CA ASP A 74 -9.87 5.29 -16.04
C ASP A 74 -9.83 4.87 -17.53
N ILE A 75 -9.13 3.77 -17.83
CA ILE A 75 -9.13 3.09 -19.15
C ILE A 75 -10.38 2.20 -19.28
#